data_AF-A0A0B6YM71-F1
#
_entry.id   AF-A0A0B6YM71-F1
#
_cell.length_a   1.000
_cell.length_b   1.000
_cell.length_c   1.000
_cell.angle_alpha   90.00
_cell.angle_beta   90.00
_cell.angle_gamma   90.00
#
_symmetry.space_group_name_H-M   'P 1'
#
loop_
_entity.id
_entity.type
_entity.pdbx_description
1 polymer ?
#
loop_
_entity_poly.entity_id
_entity_poly.type
_entity_poly.pdbx_seq_one_letter_code
_entity_poly.pdbx_strand_id
1 'polypeptide(L)'
;ISEGSELVSVGILLGMSAAKRGTMDQTVTKALSVHVSALLPPTSMELNIAHNTRVAAIMGVGLLYQGTGHLHMAEVILSEIGRPPGPEMENCVDRDSYALSAGLSLGL
;
A
#
# COMPACT_ATOMS: atom_id res chain seq x y z
N ILE A 1 -4.01 5.96 -23.27
CA ILE A 1 -4.21 7.05 -22.26
C ILE A 1 -3.84 6.65 -20.82
N SER A 2 -3.19 5.50 -20.57
CA SER A 2 -3.19 4.93 -19.20
C SER A 2 -1.93 5.17 -18.35
N GLU A 3 -0.72 5.30 -18.92
CA GLU A 3 0.52 5.36 -18.12
C GLU A 3 0.69 6.67 -17.33
N GLY A 4 0.27 7.81 -17.89
CA GLY A 4 0.32 9.09 -17.18
C GLY A 4 -0.57 9.14 -15.94
N SER A 5 -1.69 8.40 -15.96
CA SER A 5 -2.61 8.33 -14.81
C SER A 5 -2.04 7.50 -13.66
N GLU A 6 -1.20 6.51 -13.95
CA GLU A 6 -0.56 5.68 -12.92
C GLU A 6 0.46 6.49 -12.12
N LEU A 7 1.39 7.16 -12.80
CA LEU A 7 2.39 8.00 -12.15
C LEU A 7 1.78 9.15 -11.34
N VAL A 8 0.69 9.74 -11.85
CA VAL A 8 -0.08 10.76 -11.12
C VAL A 8 -0.74 10.16 -9.88
N SER A 9 -1.30 8.96 -9.98
CA SER A 9 -1.90 8.27 -8.82
C SER A 9 -0.85 7.96 -7.75
N VAL A 10 0.31 7.43 -8.15
CA VAL A 10 1.46 7.21 -7.27
C VAL A 10 1.88 8.50 -6.57
N GLY A 11 2.04 9.59 -7.33
CA GLY A 11 2.42 10.90 -6.80
C GLY A 11 1.41 11.47 -5.81
N ILE A 12 0.11 11.35 -6.10
CA ILE A 12 -0.97 11.82 -5.22
C ILE A 12 -1.01 11.00 -3.93
N LEU A 13 -0.95 9.66 -4.02
CA LEU A 13 -0.99 8.77 -2.85
C LEU A 13 0.18 9.04 -1.91
N LEU A 14 1.40 9.14 -2.44
CA LEU A 14 2.60 9.46 -1.65
C LEU A 14 2.54 10.88 -1.10
N GLY A 15 2.15 11.87 -1.91
CA GLY A 15 2.08 13.27 -1.52
C GLY A 15 1.07 13.53 -0.39
N MET A 16 -0.13 12.95 -0.49
CA MET A 16 -1.15 13.03 0.55
C MET A 16 -0.69 12.37 1.86
N SER A 17 -0.03 11.22 1.75
CA SER A 17 0.49 10.48 2.91
C SER A 17 1.63 11.23 3.60
N ALA A 18 2.57 11.77 2.82
CA ALA A 18 3.68 12.57 3.32
C ALA A 18 3.20 13.88 3.98
N ALA A 19 2.15 14.51 3.46
CA ALA A 19 1.55 15.69 4.06
C ALA A 19 0.89 15.42 5.42
N LYS A 20 0.48 14.18 5.68
CA LYS A 20 -0.19 13.73 6.92
C LYS A 20 0.65 12.73 7.72
N ARG A 21 1.97 12.74 7.53
CA ARG A 21 2.90 11.80 8.17
C ARG A 21 2.76 11.80 9.70
N GLY A 22 2.55 10.63 10.29
CA GLY A 22 2.40 10.43 11.74
C GLY A 22 1.12 11.01 12.37
N THR A 23 0.13 11.44 11.58
CA THR A 23 -1.14 11.98 12.11
C THR A 23 -2.28 10.97 12.21
N MET A 24 -2.11 9.76 11.67
CA MET A 24 -3.17 8.73 11.63
C MET A 24 -4.49 9.22 10.97
N ASP A 25 -4.40 10.06 9.93
CA ASP A 25 -5.61 10.63 9.30
C ASP A 25 -6.46 9.55 8.62
N GLN A 26 -7.63 9.26 9.20
CA GLN A 26 -8.52 8.21 8.70
C GLN A 26 -9.02 8.45 7.26
N THR A 27 -9.03 9.70 6.79
CA THR A 27 -9.44 10.02 5.42
C THR A 27 -8.40 9.51 4.43
N VAL A 28 -7.12 9.74 4.74
CA VAL A 28 -6.00 9.25 3.92
C VAL A 28 -5.89 7.74 4.04
N THR A 29 -6.07 7.16 5.23
CA THR A 29 -6.12 5.70 5.39
C THR A 29 -7.20 5.06 4.51
N LYS A 30 -8.40 5.64 4.46
CA LYS A 30 -9.49 5.12 3.62
C LYS A 30 -9.22 5.26 2.12
N ALA A 31 -8.51 6.31 1.71
CA ALA A 31 -8.09 6.46 0.31
C ALA A 31 -7.04 5.41 -0.08
N LEU A 32 -6.09 5.13 0.82
CA LEU A 32 -5.05 4.12 0.64
C LEU A 32 -5.60 2.69 0.72
N SER A 33 -6.59 2.44 1.59
CA SER A 33 -7.16 1.11 1.82
C SER A 33 -7.80 0.51 0.58
N VAL A 34 -8.33 1.33 -0.34
CA VAL A 34 -8.88 0.88 -1.63
C VAL A 34 -7.78 0.30 -2.54
N HIS A 35 -6.53 0.71 -2.32
CA HIS A 35 -5.37 0.30 -3.11
C HIS A 35 -4.60 -0.87 -2.45
N VAL A 36 -4.86 -1.20 -1.18
CA VAL A 36 -4.20 -2.28 -0.45
C VAL A 36 -5.15 -3.46 -0.30
N SER A 37 -4.87 -4.56 -1.00
CA SER A 37 -5.74 -5.73 -1.04
C SER A 37 -5.99 -6.37 0.34
N ALA A 38 -5.06 -6.27 1.31
CA ALA A 38 -5.29 -6.76 2.67
C ALA A 38 -6.37 -5.99 3.46
N LEU A 39 -6.75 -4.78 3.05
CA LEU A 39 -7.79 -3.99 3.74
C LEU A 39 -9.19 -4.11 3.09
N LEU A 40 -9.31 -4.74 1.92
CA LEU A 40 -10.61 -4.93 1.29
C LEU A 40 -11.34 -6.15 1.88
N PRO A 41 -12.66 -6.05 2.09
CA PRO A 41 -13.46 -7.23 2.40
C PRO A 41 -13.37 -8.26 1.25
N PRO A 42 -13.42 -9.57 1.56
CA PRO A 42 -13.23 -10.68 0.60
C PRO A 42 -14.29 -10.76 -0.52
N THR A 43 -15.20 -9.79 -0.62
CA THR A 43 -16.27 -9.68 -1.62
C THR A 43 -15.93 -8.69 -2.75
N SER A 44 -14.82 -7.96 -2.64
CA SER A 44 -14.49 -6.90 -3.61
C SER A 44 -13.76 -7.45 -4.82
N MET A 45 -14.41 -7.28 -5.98
CA MET A 45 -13.93 -7.44 -7.35
C MET A 45 -12.40 -7.23 -7.48
N GLU A 46 -11.72 -8.11 -8.19
CA GLU A 46 -10.30 -7.98 -8.55
C GLU A 46 -10.05 -6.64 -9.23
N LEU A 47 -9.68 -5.63 -8.44
CA LEU A 47 -9.26 -4.34 -8.96
C LEU A 47 -7.89 -4.58 -9.59
N ASN A 48 -7.84 -4.54 -10.92
CA ASN A 48 -6.63 -4.62 -11.73
C ASN A 48 -5.79 -3.34 -11.53
N ILE A 49 -5.19 -3.22 -10.33
CA ILE A 49 -4.39 -2.08 -9.89
C ILE A 49 -2.95 -2.31 -10.33
N ALA A 50 -2.36 -1.30 -10.97
CA ALA A 50 -0.97 -1.32 -11.36
C ALA A 50 -0.03 -1.51 -10.15
N HIS A 51 1.05 -2.26 -10.35
CA HIS A 51 1.96 -2.64 -9.27
C HIS A 51 2.53 -1.43 -8.53
N ASN A 52 2.98 -0.40 -9.26
CA ASN A 52 3.60 0.79 -8.66
C ASN A 52 2.64 1.54 -7.74
N THR A 53 1.36 1.63 -8.12
CA THR A 53 0.31 2.23 -7.28
C THR A 53 0.14 1.47 -5.98
N ARG A 54 0.25 0.14 -6.00
CA ARG A 54 0.13 -0.71 -4.81
C ARG A 54 1.33 -0.54 -3.86
N VAL A 55 2.53 -0.45 -4.42
CA VAL A 55 3.77 -0.15 -3.68
C VAL A 55 3.70 1.23 -3.02
N ALA A 56 3.29 2.23 -3.79
CA ALA A 56 3.10 3.60 -3.31
C ALA A 56 2.05 3.69 -2.19
N ALA A 57 0.98 2.91 -2.30
CA ALA A 57 -0.06 2.84 -1.26
C ALA A 57 0.48 2.28 0.06
N ILE A 58 1.25 1.20 0.05
CA ILE A 58 1.86 0.66 1.28
C ILE A 58 2.82 1.68 1.91
N MET A 59 3.71 2.27 1.10
CA MET A 59 4.61 3.33 1.57
C MET A 59 3.83 4.50 2.16
N GLY A 60 2.70 4.85 1.56
CA GLY A 60 1.78 5.86 2.09
C GLY A 60 1.21 5.49 3.46
N VAL A 61 0.80 4.24 3.66
CA VAL A 61 0.33 3.75 4.96
C VAL A 61 1.45 3.85 6.00
N GLY A 62 2.67 3.40 5.68
CA GLY A 62 3.82 3.52 6.58
C GLY A 62 4.10 4.96 6.99
N LEU A 63 4.08 5.91 6.04
CA LEU A 63 4.24 7.33 6.34
C LEU A 63 3.12 7.87 7.24
N LEU A 64 1.87 7.53 6.94
CA LEU A 64 0.71 8.01 7.70
C LEU A 64 0.73 7.51 9.16
N TYR A 65 1.19 6.28 9.35
CA TYR A 65 1.30 5.61 10.64
C TYR A 65 2.69 5.67 11.28
N GLN A 66 3.61 6.46 10.72
CA GLN A 66 4.95 6.63 11.25
C GLN A 66 4.93 7.11 12.71
N GLY A 67 5.60 6.39 13.61
CA GLY A 67 5.69 6.75 15.03
C GLY A 67 4.38 6.66 15.83
N THR A 68 3.32 6.10 15.25
CA THR A 68 1.98 6.02 15.86
C THR A 68 1.80 4.80 16.76
N GLY A 69 2.60 3.74 16.56
CA GLY A 69 2.53 2.50 17.34
C GLY A 69 1.25 1.68 17.12
N HIS A 70 0.54 1.87 16.00
CA HIS A 70 -0.69 1.13 15.71
C HIS A 70 -0.43 -0.34 15.35
N LEU A 71 -0.61 -1.22 16.33
CA LEU A 71 -0.47 -2.69 16.21
C LEU A 71 -1.23 -3.27 15.00
N HIS A 72 -2.49 -2.89 14.81
CA HIS A 72 -3.30 -3.42 13.72
C HIS A 72 -2.72 -3.08 12.34
N MET A 73 -2.19 -1.87 12.15
CA MET A 73 -1.58 -1.50 10.87
C MET A 73 -0.24 -2.19 10.66
N ALA A 74 0.53 -2.40 11.74
CA ALA A 74 1.74 -3.20 11.69
C ALA A 74 1.43 -4.65 11.29
N GLU A 75 0.39 -5.28 11.86
CA GLU A 75 -0.05 -6.63 11.47
C GLU A 75 -0.48 -6.71 10.00
N VAL A 76 -1.20 -5.72 9.51
CA VAL A 76 -1.60 -5.63 8.09
C VAL A 76 -0.35 -5.57 7.19
N ILE A 77 0.59 -4.67 7.48
CA ILE A 77 1.81 -4.53 6.68
C ILE A 77 2.67 -5.80 6.77
N LEU A 78 2.75 -6.43 7.94
CA LEU A 78 3.45 -7.70 8.15
C LEU A 78 2.84 -8.82 7.29
N SER A 79 1.51 -8.87 7.21
CA SER A 79 0.79 -9.81 6.34
C SER A 79 1.09 -9.57 4.86
N GLU A 80 1.27 -8.29 4.46
CA GLU A 80 1.64 -7.93 3.10
C GLU A 80 3.11 -8.28 2.75
N ILE A 81 4.05 -8.20 3.71
CA ILE A 81 5.44 -8.68 3.52
C ILE A 81 5.45 -10.19 3.24
N GLY A 82 4.66 -10.95 3.99
CA GLY A 82 4.61 -12.41 3.93
C GLY A 82 3.64 -12.97 2.87
N ARG A 83 3.00 -12.12 2.06
CA ARG A 83 1.90 -12.55 1.19
C ARG A 83 2.34 -13.69 0.27
N PRO A 84 1.74 -14.89 0.35
CA PRO A 84 2.11 -16.03 -0.48
C PRO A 84 1.87 -15.72 -1.96
N PRO A 85 2.69 -16.25 -2.88
CA PRO A 85 2.42 -16.07 -4.30
C PRO A 85 1.06 -16.73 -4.58
N GLY A 86 0.09 -15.93 -5.02
CA GLY A 86 -1.15 -16.48 -5.55
C GLY A 86 -0.87 -17.38 -6.75
N PRO A 87 -1.85 -18.19 -7.19
CA PRO A 87 -1.71 -19.11 -8.32
C PRO A 87 -1.36 -18.41 -9.65
N GLU A 88 -1.52 -17.10 -9.73
CA GLU A 88 -1.14 -16.28 -10.87
C GLU A 88 0.33 -15.85 -10.74
N MET A 89 1.20 -16.63 -11.37
CA MET A 89 2.65 -16.42 -11.56
C MET A 89 3.00 -15.08 -12.29
N GLU A 90 2.03 -14.19 -12.51
CA GLU A 90 2.20 -12.95 -13.27
C GLU A 90 2.88 -11.81 -12.47
N ASN A 91 3.05 -11.97 -11.16
CA ASN A 91 3.65 -10.96 -10.27
C ASN A 91 5.14 -11.22 -9.92
N CYS A 92 5.83 -12.12 -10.62
CA CYS A 92 7.19 -12.57 -10.26
C CYS A 92 8.28 -11.49 -10.37
N VAL A 93 8.09 -10.42 -11.15
CA VAL A 93 9.16 -9.44 -11.42
C VAL A 93 9.24 -8.30 -10.40
N ASP A 94 8.17 -8.05 -9.65
CA ASP A 94 8.03 -6.83 -8.84
C ASP A 94 7.67 -7.11 -7.36
N ARG A 95 7.64 -8.39 -6.98
CA ARG A 95 7.37 -8.81 -5.59
C ARG A 95 8.42 -8.29 -4.61
N ASP A 96 9.67 -8.16 -5.05
CA ASP A 96 10.77 -7.63 -4.24
C ASP A 96 10.55 -6.15 -3.90
N SER A 97 10.09 -5.34 -4.86
CA SER A 97 9.73 -3.93 -4.66
C SER A 97 8.64 -3.79 -3.59
N TYR A 98 7.62 -4.65 -3.67
CA TYR A 98 6.50 -4.68 -2.74
C TYR A 98 6.92 -5.09 -1.33
N ALA A 99 7.66 -6.20 -1.20
CA ALA A 99 8.15 -6.70 0.07
C ALA A 99 9.13 -5.72 0.74
N LEU A 100 10.04 -5.13 -0.04
CA LEU A 100 10.95 -4.08 0.42
C LEU A 100 10.17 -2.89 0.96
N SER A 101 9.19 -2.41 0.19
CA SER A 101 8.39 -1.23 0.55
C SER A 101 7.52 -1.47 1.77
N ALA A 102 6.96 -2.67 1.91
CA ALA A 102 6.23 -3.08 3.10
C ALA A 102 7.15 -3.19 4.33
N GLY A 103 8.34 -3.76 4.18
CA GLY A 103 9.36 -3.79 5.24
C GLY A 103 9.79 -2.39 5.68
N LEU A 104 10.04 -1.49 4.73
CA LEU A 104 10.34 -0.09 5.00
C LEU A 104 9.18 0.59 5.76
N SER A 105 7.95 0.39 5.28
CA SER A 105 6.74 0.96 5.87
C SER A 105 6.48 0.47 7.29
N LEU A 106 6.80 -0.79 7.60
CA LEU A 106 6.70 -1.36 8.94
C LEU A 106 7.76 -0.79 9.90
N GLY A 107 8.92 -0.40 9.37
CA GLY A 107 10.02 0.19 10.17
C GLY A 107 9.87 1.69 10.44
N LEU A 108 8.97 2.38 9.73
CA LEU A 108 8.65 3.80 9.93
C LEU A 108 7.73 4.00 11.15
#